data_AF-A0A7J3AM67-F1
#
_entry.id   AF-A0A7J3AM67-F1
#
_cell.length_a   1.000
_cell.length_b   1.000
_cell.length_c   1.000
_cell.angle_alpha   90.00
_cell.angle_beta   90.00
_cell.angle_gamma   90.00
#
_symmetry.space_group_name_H-M   'P 1'
#
loop_
_entity.id
_entity.type
_entity.pdbx_description
1 polymer ?
#
loop_
_entity_poly.entity_id
_entity_poly.type
_entity_poly.pdbx_seq_one_letter_code
_entity_poly.pdbx_strand_id
1 'polypeptide(L)'
;KVKVVDPNGNELAKFDPKDYLKYIAEHVEPWTYMKMPYFKPIGWKGLVDGASSGIYRAGPLGRVNVSKGFTTPLAQEAYENMRSIMKSLGVTGPVHYTLAYHWMRVIELQYAAERMLELASDKSITSKDVRGKVGEPSEGVGIVEAPRGTLIHHYKSDKDGICTGINMIVATTNNNAAIAHEVKKNAMALIKNGEISPGLLNTIEMSFRCYDPCNSCGTHVLPNGQLALEVRIFDSKGNLKKSLRNF
;
A
#
# COMPACT_ATOMS: atom_id res chain seq x y z
N LYS A 1 16.64 -1.26 -3.75
CA LYS A 1 16.50 -0.41 -2.54
C LYS A 1 15.08 0.13 -2.45
N VAL A 2 14.49 0.13 -1.27
CA VAL A 2 13.18 0.75 -0.99
C VAL A 2 13.41 2.22 -0.68
N LYS A 3 12.57 3.12 -1.21
CA LYS A 3 12.67 4.57 -1.01
C LYS A 3 11.41 5.08 -0.31
N VAL A 4 11.59 6.02 0.62
CA VAL A 4 10.51 6.71 1.33
C VAL A 4 10.71 8.21 1.16
N VAL A 5 9.64 8.93 0.85
CA VAL A 5 9.62 10.40 0.75
C VAL A 5 8.60 10.97 1.71
N ASP A 6 8.82 12.21 2.14
CA ASP A 6 7.85 12.98 2.91
C ASP A 6 6.68 13.45 2.01
N PRO A 7 5.62 14.06 2.58
CA PRO A 7 4.51 14.60 1.79
C PRO A 7 4.90 15.68 0.76
N ASN A 8 6.07 16.30 0.90
CA ASN A 8 6.58 17.30 -0.04
C ASN A 8 7.51 16.71 -1.11
N GLY A 9 7.83 15.42 -1.02
CA GLY A 9 8.69 14.70 -1.96
C GLY A 9 10.16 14.64 -1.56
N ASN A 10 10.53 15.14 -0.38
CA ASN A 10 11.90 15.05 0.13
C ASN A 10 12.21 13.61 0.54
N GLU A 11 13.38 13.10 0.17
CA GLU A 11 13.79 11.74 0.53
C GLU A 11 14.04 11.63 2.03
N LEU A 12 13.28 10.76 2.70
CA LEU A 12 13.45 10.46 4.14
C LEU A 12 14.37 9.26 4.35
N ALA A 13 14.32 8.28 3.45
CA ALA A 13 15.12 7.07 3.54
C ALA A 13 15.27 6.37 2.19
N LYS A 14 16.39 5.66 2.03
CA LYS A 14 16.63 4.72 0.94
C LYS A 14 17.45 3.54 1.45
N PHE A 15 16.86 2.35 1.51
CA PHE A 15 17.45 1.22 2.23
C PHE A 15 17.40 -0.10 1.45
N ASP A 16 18.29 -1.01 1.82
CA ASP A 16 18.33 -2.37 1.30
C ASP A 16 17.33 -3.27 2.05
N PRO A 17 16.82 -4.35 1.43
CA PRO A 17 15.80 -5.21 2.03
C PRO A 17 16.08 -5.63 3.48
N LYS A 18 17.31 -6.06 3.77
CA LYS A 18 17.74 -6.48 5.11
C LYS A 18 17.58 -5.43 6.21
N ASP A 19 17.52 -4.14 5.84
CA ASP A 19 17.47 -3.03 6.79
C ASP A 19 16.05 -2.57 7.11
N TYR A 20 15.00 -3.21 6.56
CA TYR A 20 13.62 -2.71 6.69
C TYR A 20 13.14 -2.53 8.14
N LEU A 21 13.60 -3.34 9.10
CA LEU A 21 13.25 -3.23 10.52
C LEU A 21 13.74 -1.94 11.21
N LYS A 22 14.67 -1.21 10.56
CA LYS A 22 15.10 0.12 10.99
C LYS A 22 14.09 1.20 10.58
N TYR A 23 13.32 0.96 9.53
CA TYR A 23 12.47 1.96 8.87
C TYR A 23 10.98 1.67 9.01
N ILE A 24 10.57 0.42 9.20
CA ILE A 24 9.18 0.01 9.28
C ILE A 24 8.93 -0.64 10.64
N ALA A 25 7.86 -0.22 11.30
CA ALA A 25 7.30 -0.85 12.48
C ALA A 25 5.79 -1.05 12.29
N GLU A 26 5.21 -2.04 12.94
CA GLU A 26 3.79 -2.38 12.80
C GLU A 26 3.04 -2.08 14.10
N HIS A 27 2.02 -1.23 14.03
CA HIS A 27 1.11 -0.96 15.13
C HIS A 27 -0.10 -1.91 15.09
N VAL A 28 -0.67 -2.23 16.25
CA VAL A 28 -1.85 -3.09 16.39
C VAL A 28 -2.97 -2.30 17.03
N GLU A 29 -4.15 -2.38 16.44
CA GLU A 29 -5.38 -1.78 16.95
C GLU A 29 -6.33 -2.90 17.41
N PRO A 30 -7.07 -2.73 18.53
CA PRO A 30 -7.91 -3.80 19.08
C PRO A 30 -9.15 -4.13 18.23
N TRP A 31 -9.44 -3.33 17.20
CA TRP A 31 -10.64 -3.43 16.36
C TRP A 31 -10.37 -3.97 14.96
N THR A 32 -9.13 -4.36 14.63
CA THR A 32 -8.79 -4.97 13.34
C THR A 32 -7.67 -6.01 13.47
N TYR A 33 -7.78 -7.10 12.72
CA TYR A 33 -6.70 -8.10 12.63
C TYR A 33 -5.52 -7.62 11.77
N MET A 34 -5.77 -6.70 10.83
CA MET A 34 -4.72 -6.18 9.97
C MET A 34 -3.94 -5.12 10.74
N LYS A 35 -2.61 -5.30 10.83
CA LYS A 35 -1.71 -4.34 11.46
C LYS A 35 -1.64 -3.03 10.67
N MET A 36 -1.02 -2.03 11.27
CA MET A 36 -0.83 -0.70 10.70
C MET A 36 0.66 -0.36 10.67
N PRO A 37 1.37 -0.70 9.58
CA PRO A 37 2.75 -0.30 9.39
C PRO A 37 2.89 1.22 9.33
N TYR A 38 3.97 1.73 9.91
CA TYR A 38 4.32 3.14 9.90
C TYR A 38 5.83 3.32 9.78
N PHE A 39 6.24 4.51 9.36
CA PHE A 39 7.64 4.88 9.22
C PHE A 39 8.26 5.09 10.59
N LYS A 40 9.03 4.08 11.03
CA LYS A 40 9.57 3.95 12.39
C LYS A 40 10.36 5.17 12.88
N PRO A 41 11.19 5.86 12.05
CA PRO A 41 11.92 7.05 12.50
C PRO A 41 11.01 8.22 12.94
N ILE A 42 9.79 8.32 12.43
CA ILE A 42 8.82 9.35 12.82
C ILE A 42 7.93 8.86 13.97
N GLY A 43 7.61 7.56 13.99
CA GLY A 43 6.80 6.93 15.02
C GLY A 43 5.30 6.98 14.72
N TRP A 44 4.51 6.22 15.49
CA TRP A 44 3.06 6.19 15.39
C TRP A 44 2.41 7.31 16.19
N LYS A 45 1.55 8.12 15.55
CA LYS A 45 0.78 9.20 16.19
C LYS A 45 -0.74 9.03 16.09
N GLY A 46 -1.19 7.81 15.80
CA GLY A 46 -2.59 7.52 15.52
C GLY A 46 -2.99 7.85 14.08
N LEU A 47 -4.29 7.72 13.80
CA LEU A 47 -4.90 8.04 12.50
C LEU A 47 -5.04 9.56 12.32
N VAL A 48 -3.90 10.21 12.05
CA VAL A 48 -3.78 11.65 11.83
C VAL A 48 -3.02 11.93 10.53
N ASP A 49 -3.39 13.03 9.86
CA ASP A 49 -2.69 13.49 8.65
C ASP A 49 -1.36 14.18 9.00
N GLY A 50 -0.53 14.35 7.97
CA GLY A 50 0.65 15.22 8.01
C GLY A 50 1.98 14.50 8.18
N ALA A 51 3.07 15.26 7.97
CA ALA A 51 4.43 14.73 7.92
C ALA A 51 4.89 14.09 9.24
N SER A 52 4.32 14.50 10.38
CA SER A 52 4.66 13.97 11.70
C SER A 52 3.90 12.69 12.08
N SER A 53 2.98 12.20 11.24
CA SER A 53 2.10 11.06 11.58
C SER A 53 2.83 9.71 11.60
N GLY A 54 3.86 9.57 10.76
CA GLY A 54 4.51 8.30 10.44
C GLY A 54 3.69 7.41 9.49
N ILE A 55 2.44 7.76 9.18
CA ILE A 55 1.63 7.02 8.21
C ILE A 55 2.22 7.23 6.81
N TYR A 56 2.41 6.13 6.09
CA TYR A 56 2.82 6.17 4.69
C TYR A 56 1.81 5.43 3.80
N ARG A 57 2.02 5.56 2.49
CA ARG A 57 1.23 4.90 1.47
C ARG A 57 2.14 4.11 0.53
N ALA A 58 1.67 2.94 0.12
CA ALA A 58 2.29 2.06 -0.86
C ALA A 58 1.34 1.81 -2.04
N GLY A 59 1.81 1.11 -3.06
CA GLY A 59 1.07 0.82 -4.28
C GLY A 59 1.28 1.88 -5.35
N PRO A 60 0.40 1.98 -6.37
CA PRO A 60 0.62 2.81 -7.54
C PRO A 60 0.96 4.27 -7.22
N LEU A 61 0.21 4.89 -6.29
CA LEU A 61 0.45 6.28 -5.90
C LEU A 61 1.69 6.44 -5.00
N GLY A 62 2.02 5.43 -4.20
CA GLY A 62 3.29 5.42 -3.46
C GLY A 62 4.48 5.40 -4.40
N ARG A 63 4.46 4.48 -5.39
CA ARG A 63 5.51 4.32 -6.40
C ARG A 63 5.70 5.57 -7.26
N VAL A 64 4.62 6.15 -7.77
CA VAL A 64 4.73 7.36 -8.62
C VAL A 64 5.34 8.55 -7.88
N ASN A 65 5.12 8.64 -6.57
CA ASN A 65 5.61 9.74 -5.75
C ASN A 65 7.09 9.59 -5.39
N VAL A 66 7.62 8.36 -5.39
CA VAL A 66 9.05 8.11 -5.13
C VAL A 66 9.90 7.97 -6.41
N SER A 67 9.25 7.64 -7.53
CA SER A 67 9.89 7.41 -8.83
C SER A 67 10.04 8.69 -9.65
N LYS A 68 10.98 8.67 -10.61
CA LYS A 68 11.19 9.77 -11.57
C LYS A 68 10.42 9.62 -12.88
N GLY A 69 9.88 8.42 -13.15
CA GLY A 69 9.20 8.05 -14.38
C GLY A 69 9.22 6.54 -14.58
N PHE A 70 8.87 6.12 -15.78
CA PHE A 70 8.87 4.74 -16.27
C PHE A 70 9.99 4.53 -17.29
N THR A 71 10.41 3.27 -17.46
CA THR A 71 11.48 2.90 -18.40
C THR A 71 10.96 2.51 -19.78
N THR A 72 9.64 2.39 -19.95
CA THR A 72 9.00 2.05 -21.23
C THR A 72 8.33 3.29 -21.83
N PRO A 73 8.34 3.45 -23.16
CA PRO A 73 8.00 4.71 -23.81
C PRO A 73 6.53 5.12 -23.62
N LEU A 74 5.57 4.20 -23.79
CA LEU A 74 4.15 4.57 -23.71
C LEU A 74 3.75 4.87 -22.27
N ALA A 75 4.20 4.07 -21.30
CA ALA A 75 3.93 4.34 -19.89
C ALA A 75 4.59 5.64 -19.41
N GLN A 76 5.77 5.97 -19.93
CA GLN A 76 6.42 7.26 -19.64
C GLN A 76 5.61 8.43 -20.19
N GLU A 77 5.12 8.34 -21.43
CA GLU A 77 4.23 9.35 -22.02
C GLU A 77 2.94 9.54 -21.20
N ALA A 78 2.28 8.44 -20.82
CA ALA A 78 1.07 8.47 -20.01
C ALA A 78 1.32 9.09 -18.62
N TYR A 79 2.48 8.79 -18.02
CA TYR A 79 2.93 9.40 -16.77
C TYR A 79 3.16 10.91 -16.91
N GLU A 80 3.83 11.36 -17.97
CA GLU A 80 4.07 12.78 -18.23
C GLU A 80 2.76 13.55 -18.46
N ASN A 81 1.81 12.96 -19.18
CA ASN A 81 0.47 13.52 -19.35
C ASN A 81 -0.25 13.68 -18.01
N MET A 82 -0.27 12.61 -17.20
CA MET A 82 -0.87 12.66 -15.85
C MET A 82 -0.19 13.72 -14.96
N ARG A 83 1.14 13.84 -15.00
CA ARG A 83 1.89 14.88 -14.29
C ARG A 83 1.57 16.29 -14.81
N SER A 84 1.42 16.47 -16.11
CA SER A 84 1.03 17.75 -16.73
C SER A 84 -0.35 18.21 -16.26
N ILE A 85 -1.33 17.29 -16.24
CA ILE A 85 -2.68 17.57 -15.73
C ILE A 85 -2.64 17.85 -14.23
N MET A 86 -1.89 17.09 -13.45
CA MET A 86 -1.74 17.38 -12.01
C MET A 86 -1.11 18.76 -11.77
N LYS A 87 -0.13 19.15 -12.59
CA LYS A 87 0.49 20.48 -12.54
C LYS A 87 -0.49 21.60 -12.91
N SER A 88 -1.35 21.42 -13.91
CA SER A 88 -2.38 22.42 -14.26
C SER A 88 -3.43 22.59 -13.16
N LEU A 89 -3.62 21.56 -12.32
CA LEU A 89 -4.43 21.60 -11.10
C LEU A 89 -3.66 22.11 -9.86
N GLY A 90 -2.45 22.63 -10.04
CA GLY A 90 -1.63 23.22 -8.97
C GLY A 90 -0.81 22.22 -8.15
N VAL A 91 -0.72 20.95 -8.55
CA VAL A 91 0.11 19.94 -7.87
C VAL A 91 1.52 19.94 -8.46
N THR A 92 2.49 20.47 -7.71
CA THR A 92 3.90 20.57 -8.12
C THR A 92 4.80 19.49 -7.52
N GLY A 93 4.31 18.72 -6.54
CA GLY A 93 5.06 17.69 -5.82
C GLY A 93 4.41 16.30 -5.89
N PRO A 94 4.50 15.51 -4.81
CA PRO A 94 3.75 14.26 -4.69
C PRO A 94 2.25 14.44 -4.94
N VAL A 95 1.66 13.50 -5.67
CA VAL A 95 0.20 13.46 -5.89
C VAL A 95 -0.44 12.76 -4.69
N HIS A 96 -1.34 13.46 -4.01
CA HIS A 96 -2.00 12.93 -2.81
C HIS A 96 -3.49 12.63 -2.99
N TYR A 97 -4.08 13.01 -4.12
CA TYR A 97 -5.47 12.72 -4.45
C TYR A 97 -5.74 11.21 -4.49
N THR A 98 -6.62 10.73 -3.62
CA THR A 98 -6.90 9.29 -3.44
C THR A 98 -7.41 8.63 -4.73
N LEU A 99 -8.24 9.32 -5.52
CA LEU A 99 -8.72 8.81 -6.82
C LEU A 99 -7.60 8.60 -7.85
N ALA A 100 -6.47 9.30 -7.72
CA ALA A 100 -5.34 9.15 -8.64
C ALA A 100 -4.68 7.76 -8.56
N TYR A 101 -4.96 6.97 -7.52
CA TYR A 101 -4.58 5.55 -7.49
C TYR A 101 -5.12 4.78 -8.70
N HIS A 102 -6.36 5.05 -9.14
CA HIS A 102 -6.94 4.37 -10.30
C HIS A 102 -6.19 4.73 -11.59
N TRP A 103 -5.93 6.01 -11.80
CA TRP A 103 -5.17 6.47 -12.97
C TRP A 103 -3.77 5.87 -12.99
N MET A 104 -3.06 5.91 -11.87
CA MET A 104 -1.73 5.31 -11.79
C MET A 104 -1.75 3.80 -12.01
N ARG A 105 -2.79 3.10 -11.54
CA ARG A 105 -2.93 1.66 -11.80
C ARG A 105 -3.08 1.33 -13.29
N VAL A 106 -3.75 2.19 -14.06
CA VAL A 106 -3.84 2.04 -15.53
C VAL A 106 -2.48 2.27 -16.18
N ILE A 107 -1.73 3.28 -15.75
CA ILE A 107 -0.38 3.54 -16.27
C ILE A 107 0.56 2.39 -15.93
N GLU A 108 0.49 1.84 -14.71
CA GLU A 108 1.28 0.66 -14.32
C GLU A 108 0.87 -0.61 -15.07
N LEU A 109 -0.41 -0.77 -15.43
CA LEU A 109 -0.86 -1.86 -16.29
C LEU A 109 -0.23 -1.76 -17.69
N GLN A 110 -0.19 -0.55 -18.25
CA GLN A 110 0.48 -0.29 -19.52
C GLN A 110 1.98 -0.58 -19.44
N TYR A 111 2.65 -0.11 -18.38
CA TYR A 111 4.05 -0.43 -18.11
C TYR A 111 4.29 -1.94 -18.02
N ALA A 112 3.43 -2.67 -17.30
CA ALA A 112 3.56 -4.11 -17.16
C ALA A 112 3.42 -4.84 -18.50
N ALA A 113 2.52 -4.39 -19.38
CA ALA A 113 2.35 -4.94 -20.72
C ALA A 113 3.58 -4.68 -21.60
N GLU A 114 4.10 -3.45 -21.63
CA GLU A 114 5.33 -3.11 -22.37
C GLU A 114 6.52 -3.92 -21.84
N ARG A 115 6.70 -3.98 -20.52
CA ARG A 115 7.81 -4.70 -19.90
C ARG A 115 7.72 -6.21 -20.14
N MET A 116 6.51 -6.76 -20.19
CA MET A 116 6.30 -8.17 -20.55
C MET A 116 6.74 -8.47 -21.98
N LEU A 117 6.42 -7.57 -22.93
CA LEU A 117 6.88 -7.70 -24.31
C LEU A 117 8.41 -7.62 -24.41
N GLU A 118 9.04 -6.65 -23.73
CA GLU A 118 10.51 -6.54 -23.69
C GLU A 118 11.17 -7.83 -23.17
N LEU A 119 10.67 -8.35 -22.05
CA LEU A 119 11.21 -9.57 -21.42
C LEU A 119 10.96 -10.81 -22.28
N ALA A 120 9.78 -10.95 -22.88
CA ALA A 120 9.47 -12.05 -23.79
C ALA A 120 10.29 -12.01 -25.08
N SER A 121 10.72 -10.82 -25.51
CA SER A 121 11.53 -10.64 -26.71
C SER A 121 13.04 -10.82 -26.46
N ASP A 122 13.46 -10.83 -25.20
CA ASP A 122 14.86 -11.03 -24.83
C ASP A 122 15.28 -12.46 -25.14
N LYS A 123 16.34 -12.64 -25.93
CA LYS A 123 16.84 -13.97 -26.33
C LYS A 123 17.24 -14.84 -25.13
N SER A 124 17.64 -14.23 -24.02
CA SER A 124 18.03 -14.94 -22.80
C SER A 124 16.85 -15.59 -22.08
N ILE A 125 15.59 -15.28 -22.42
CA ILE A 125 14.41 -15.86 -21.76
C ILE A 125 14.31 -17.39 -21.92
N THR A 126 14.96 -17.94 -22.95
CA THR A 126 15.06 -19.40 -23.20
C THR A 126 16.43 -19.99 -22.83
N SER A 127 17.29 -19.20 -22.17
CA SER A 127 18.58 -19.66 -21.66
C SER A 127 18.40 -20.86 -20.73
N LYS A 128 19.35 -21.79 -20.78
CA LYS A 128 19.42 -22.92 -19.83
C LYS A 128 20.16 -22.53 -18.54
N ASP A 129 20.83 -21.38 -18.52
CA ASP A 129 21.51 -20.85 -17.33
C ASP A 129 20.51 -20.11 -16.44
N VAL A 130 19.77 -20.88 -15.64
CA VAL A 130 18.63 -20.39 -14.83
C VAL A 130 18.84 -20.55 -13.32
N ARG A 131 19.94 -21.15 -12.88
CA ARG A 131 20.16 -21.52 -11.48
C ARG A 131 21.52 -21.07 -10.98
N GLY A 132 21.51 -20.09 -10.08
CA GLY A 132 22.69 -19.70 -9.32
C GLY A 132 23.09 -20.75 -8.26
N LYS A 133 24.32 -20.62 -7.75
CA LYS A 133 24.79 -21.42 -6.61
C LYS A 133 23.99 -21.07 -5.36
N VAL A 134 23.58 -22.09 -4.61
CA VAL A 134 22.88 -21.94 -3.34
C VAL A 134 23.94 -21.85 -2.23
N GLY A 135 23.83 -20.84 -1.36
CA GLY A 135 24.67 -20.70 -0.18
C GLY A 135 24.13 -21.48 1.02
N GLU A 136 24.83 -21.41 2.15
CA GLU A 136 24.39 -22.06 3.39
C GLU A 136 23.06 -21.44 3.91
N PRO A 137 22.13 -22.27 4.44
CA PRO A 137 20.91 -21.78 5.07
C PRO A 137 21.19 -20.78 6.18
N SER A 138 20.45 -19.67 6.18
CA SER A 138 20.60 -18.59 7.15
C SER A 138 19.35 -17.70 7.22
N GLU A 139 19.51 -16.39 7.12
CA GLU A 139 18.44 -15.38 7.16
C GLU A 139 18.37 -14.68 5.80
N GLY A 140 17.16 -14.55 5.27
CA GLY A 140 16.91 -13.95 3.96
C GLY A 140 15.75 -12.99 3.98
N VAL A 141 15.93 -11.83 3.35
CA VAL A 141 14.87 -10.83 3.17
C VAL A 141 14.68 -10.57 1.68
N GLY A 142 13.49 -10.90 1.17
CA GLY A 142 13.03 -10.57 -0.17
C GLY A 142 12.04 -9.41 -0.12
N ILE A 143 12.25 -8.41 -0.97
CA ILE A 143 11.28 -7.33 -1.19
C ILE A 143 10.99 -7.20 -2.67
N VAL A 144 9.71 -7.20 -3.01
CA VAL A 144 9.20 -6.92 -4.36
C VAL A 144 8.06 -5.90 -4.29
N GLU A 145 7.81 -5.20 -5.39
CA GLU A 145 6.62 -4.37 -5.53
C GLU A 145 5.48 -5.23 -6.07
N ALA A 146 4.60 -5.71 -5.18
CA ALA A 146 3.35 -6.30 -5.62
C ALA A 146 2.40 -5.20 -6.16
N PRO A 147 1.36 -5.55 -6.94
CA PRO A 147 0.48 -4.55 -7.54
C PRO A 147 -0.12 -3.56 -6.52
N ARG A 148 -0.40 -4.04 -5.31
CA ARG A 148 -1.06 -3.28 -4.23
C ARG A 148 -0.08 -2.57 -3.27
N GLY A 149 1.23 -2.71 -3.49
CA GLY A 149 2.28 -2.11 -2.66
C GLY A 149 3.44 -3.05 -2.36
N THR A 150 4.41 -2.53 -1.59
CA THR A 150 5.63 -3.24 -1.20
C THR A 150 5.30 -4.53 -0.43
N LEU A 151 5.85 -5.65 -0.89
CA LEU A 151 5.73 -6.97 -0.30
C LEU A 151 7.08 -7.37 0.30
N ILE A 152 7.10 -7.60 1.61
CA ILE A 152 8.29 -8.00 2.36
C ILE A 152 8.12 -9.42 2.86
N HIS A 153 9.05 -10.29 2.51
CA HIS A 153 9.18 -11.64 3.02
C HIS A 153 10.52 -11.77 3.74
N HIS A 154 10.48 -12.11 5.02
CA HIS A 154 11.67 -12.29 5.84
C HIS A 154 11.61 -13.67 6.51
N TYR A 155 12.57 -14.53 6.17
CA TYR A 155 12.69 -15.88 6.69
C TYR A 155 14.02 -16.06 7.43
N LYS A 156 13.98 -16.84 8.51
CA LYS A 156 15.14 -17.38 9.20
C LYS A 156 15.08 -18.89 9.16
N SER A 157 16.23 -19.53 9.04
CA SER A 157 16.37 -20.98 9.04
C SER A 157 17.47 -21.45 9.98
N ASP A 158 17.39 -22.70 10.42
CA ASP A 158 18.52 -23.39 11.03
C ASP A 158 19.51 -23.90 9.95
N LYS A 159 20.56 -24.60 10.38
CA LYS A 159 21.61 -25.15 9.50
C LYS A 159 21.08 -26.17 8.49
N ASP A 160 19.93 -26.80 8.74
CA ASP A 160 19.33 -27.82 7.90
C ASP A 160 18.28 -27.20 6.94
N GLY A 161 18.11 -25.87 6.98
CA GLY A 161 17.18 -25.13 6.15
C GLY A 161 15.74 -25.12 6.66
N ILE A 162 15.49 -25.59 7.88
CA ILE A 162 14.16 -25.58 8.48
C ILE A 162 13.84 -24.18 8.98
N CYS A 163 12.65 -23.68 8.63
CA CYS A 163 12.25 -22.33 8.99
C CYS A 163 12.02 -22.18 10.50
N THR A 164 12.76 -21.25 11.12
CA THR A 164 12.71 -20.95 12.56
C THR A 164 12.04 -19.62 12.88
N GLY A 165 11.81 -18.78 11.88
CA GLY A 165 11.14 -17.50 12.04
C GLY A 165 10.69 -16.91 10.71
N ILE A 166 9.51 -16.31 10.72
CA ILE A 166 8.90 -15.67 9.54
C ILE A 166 8.35 -14.31 9.96
N ASN A 167 8.62 -13.29 9.16
CA ASN A 167 7.88 -12.05 9.18
C ASN A 167 7.45 -11.68 7.76
N MET A 168 6.20 -11.24 7.61
CA MET A 168 5.63 -10.80 6.35
C MET A 168 4.94 -9.46 6.55
N ILE A 169 5.30 -8.47 5.74
CA ILE A 169 4.57 -7.21 5.62
C ILE A 169 4.05 -7.14 4.20
N VAL A 170 2.78 -7.47 4.04
CA VAL A 170 2.17 -7.65 2.71
C VAL A 170 1.62 -6.34 2.21
N ALA A 171 1.77 -6.12 0.90
CA ALA A 171 1.29 -4.97 0.13
C ALA A 171 0.19 -4.12 0.80
N THR A 172 -1.03 -4.66 0.95
CA THR A 172 -2.18 -3.93 1.52
C THR A 172 -2.02 -3.56 3.00
N THR A 173 -1.31 -4.36 3.80
CA THR A 173 -1.03 -4.06 5.21
C THR A 173 -0.37 -2.68 5.34
N ASN A 174 0.58 -2.33 4.47
CA ASN A 174 1.23 -1.02 4.43
C ASN A 174 0.26 0.16 4.28
N ASN A 175 -0.92 -0.06 3.68
CA ASN A 175 -1.92 0.97 3.43
C ASN A 175 -3.02 0.99 4.50
N ASN A 176 -3.06 0.06 5.46
CA ASN A 176 -4.20 -0.10 6.36
C ASN A 176 -4.47 1.15 7.20
N ALA A 177 -3.42 1.80 7.72
CA ALA A 177 -3.57 3.07 8.44
C ALA A 177 -4.12 4.19 7.54
N ALA A 178 -3.60 4.31 6.32
CA ALA A 178 -4.06 5.30 5.35
C ALA A 178 -5.52 5.07 4.94
N ILE A 179 -5.92 3.81 4.72
CA ILE A 179 -7.29 3.41 4.40
C ILE A 179 -8.23 3.77 5.55
N ALA A 180 -7.90 3.36 6.79
CA ALA A 180 -8.73 3.64 7.95
C ALA A 180 -8.90 5.14 8.20
N HIS A 181 -7.81 5.90 8.05
CA HIS A 181 -7.81 7.35 8.17
C HIS A 181 -8.68 8.00 7.08
N GLU A 182 -8.54 7.57 5.83
CA GLU A 182 -9.30 8.11 4.70
C GLU A 182 -10.81 7.85 4.83
N VAL A 183 -11.19 6.63 5.24
CA VAL A 183 -12.60 6.27 5.51
C VAL A 183 -13.17 7.15 6.62
N LYS A 184 -12.44 7.33 7.72
CA LYS A 184 -12.83 8.22 8.82
C LYS A 184 -13.02 9.66 8.33
N LYS A 185 -12.04 10.19 7.59
CA LYS A 185 -12.06 11.56 7.06
C LYS A 185 -13.24 11.80 6.14
N ASN A 186 -13.52 10.87 5.21
CA ASN A 186 -14.64 10.98 4.29
C ASN A 186 -15.99 10.82 4.99
N ALA A 187 -16.10 9.92 5.98
CA ALA A 187 -17.29 9.81 6.80
C ALA A 187 -17.60 11.11 7.56
N MET A 188 -16.58 11.73 8.19
CA MET A 188 -16.72 13.01 8.89
C MET A 188 -17.07 14.16 7.94
N ALA A 189 -16.57 14.14 6.72
CA ALA A 189 -16.83 15.16 5.71
C ALA A 189 -18.25 15.05 5.13
N LEU A 190 -18.75 13.84 4.89
CA LEU A 190 -20.00 13.59 4.15
C LEU A 190 -21.22 13.37 5.04
N ILE A 191 -21.08 12.68 6.18
CA ILE A 191 -22.22 12.42 7.08
C ILE A 191 -22.50 13.69 7.87
N LYS A 192 -23.62 14.34 7.57
CA LYS A 192 -24.14 15.52 8.27
C LYS A 192 -25.53 15.23 8.82
N ASN A 193 -25.87 15.84 9.96
CA ASN A 193 -27.19 15.74 10.59
C ASN A 193 -27.71 14.30 10.83
N GLY A 194 -26.82 13.30 10.90
CA GLY A 194 -27.20 11.89 11.06
C GLY A 194 -27.79 11.25 9.81
N GLU A 195 -27.78 11.94 8.66
CA GLU A 195 -28.28 11.40 7.40
C GLU A 195 -27.31 10.38 6.82
N ILE A 196 -27.81 9.16 6.64
CA ILE A 196 -27.05 8.03 6.09
C ILE A 196 -27.89 7.40 5.01
N SER A 197 -27.39 7.40 3.78
CA SER A 197 -28.02 6.76 2.62
C SER A 197 -27.07 5.74 1.99
N PRO A 198 -27.59 4.73 1.26
CA PRO A 198 -26.74 3.78 0.53
C PRO A 198 -25.77 4.47 -0.44
N GLY A 199 -26.23 5.52 -1.13
CA GLY A 199 -25.37 6.30 -2.02
C GLY A 199 -24.21 6.99 -1.30
N LEU A 200 -24.49 7.56 -0.11
CA LEU A 200 -23.45 8.19 0.71
C LEU A 200 -22.44 7.17 1.23
N LEU A 201 -22.89 6.01 1.70
CA LEU A 201 -22.01 4.93 2.16
C LEU A 201 -21.13 4.41 1.00
N ASN A 202 -21.71 4.22 -0.18
CA ASN A 202 -20.96 3.85 -1.38
C ASN A 202 -19.84 4.87 -1.70
N THR A 203 -20.11 6.17 -1.58
CA THR A 203 -19.09 7.21 -1.77
C THR A 203 -17.95 7.10 -0.75
N ILE A 204 -18.24 6.80 0.52
CA ILE A 204 -17.20 6.53 1.53
C ILE A 204 -16.40 5.28 1.14
N GLU A 205 -17.06 4.22 0.70
CA GLU A 205 -16.42 2.98 0.22
C GLU A 205 -15.58 3.16 -1.05
N MET A 206 -15.83 4.19 -1.87
CA MET A 206 -14.97 4.49 -3.03
C MET A 206 -13.55 4.82 -2.57
N SER A 207 -13.39 5.52 -1.45
CA SER A 207 -12.07 5.85 -0.90
C SER A 207 -11.29 4.61 -0.46
N PHE A 208 -11.99 3.61 0.09
CA PHE A 208 -11.44 2.29 0.39
C PHE A 208 -11.00 1.56 -0.89
N ARG A 209 -11.86 1.53 -1.92
CA ARG A 209 -11.61 0.85 -3.20
C ARG A 209 -10.45 1.44 -4.00
N CYS A 210 -10.15 2.73 -3.85
CA CYS A 210 -9.02 3.37 -4.52
C CYS A 210 -7.69 2.64 -4.27
N TYR A 211 -7.50 2.11 -3.06
CA TYR A 211 -6.29 1.39 -2.67
C TYR A 211 -6.19 -0.03 -3.24
N ASP A 212 -7.26 -0.57 -3.88
CA ASP A 212 -7.36 -1.98 -4.30
C ASP A 212 -6.94 -2.94 -3.16
N PRO A 213 -7.62 -2.91 -2.00
CA PRO A 213 -7.18 -3.67 -0.84
C PRO A 213 -7.39 -5.18 -1.04
N CYS A 214 -6.34 -5.98 -0.83
CA CYS A 214 -6.44 -7.42 -0.69
C CYS A 214 -6.41 -7.79 0.80
N ASN A 215 -7.58 -7.90 1.42
CA ASN A 215 -7.67 -8.18 2.87
C ASN A 215 -7.17 -9.58 3.23
N SER A 216 -7.38 -10.58 2.37
CA SER A 216 -6.83 -11.93 2.58
C SER A 216 -5.31 -11.92 2.55
N CYS A 217 -4.71 -11.13 1.66
CA CYS A 217 -3.27 -10.93 1.61
C CYS A 217 -2.77 -10.20 2.87
N GLY A 218 -3.47 -9.13 3.27
CA GLY A 218 -3.03 -8.25 4.36
C GLY A 218 -3.17 -8.84 5.77
N THR A 219 -4.04 -9.83 5.95
CA THR A 219 -4.23 -10.57 7.21
C THR A 219 -3.62 -11.98 7.18
N HIS A 220 -3.26 -12.47 5.99
CA HIS A 220 -2.89 -13.88 5.75
C HIS A 220 -4.00 -14.87 6.13
N VAL A 221 -5.25 -14.40 6.23
CA VAL A 221 -6.41 -15.20 6.56
C VAL A 221 -7.38 -15.16 5.38
N LEU A 222 -7.81 -16.32 4.91
CA LEU A 222 -9.01 -16.43 4.08
C LEU A 222 -10.21 -16.62 5.03
N PRO A 223 -11.04 -15.60 5.28
CA PRO A 223 -12.36 -15.88 5.84
C PRO A 223 -13.14 -16.69 4.78
N ASN A 224 -14.04 -17.57 5.21
CA ASN A 224 -14.79 -18.54 4.39
C ASN A 224 -15.74 -17.92 3.33
N GLY A 225 -15.23 -17.04 2.45
CA GLY A 225 -15.94 -16.42 1.33
C GLY A 225 -16.53 -15.03 1.60
N GLN A 226 -16.57 -14.55 2.85
CA GLN A 226 -17.09 -13.21 3.18
C GLN A 226 -16.17 -12.42 4.09
N LEU A 227 -15.97 -11.15 3.75
CA LEU A 227 -15.25 -10.19 4.57
C LEU A 227 -16.15 -9.80 5.75
N ALA A 228 -15.86 -10.29 6.95
CA ALA A 228 -16.60 -9.91 8.15
C ALA A 228 -16.37 -8.40 8.43
N LEU A 229 -17.41 -7.61 8.23
CA LEU A 229 -17.40 -6.16 8.40
C LEU A 229 -18.47 -5.79 9.44
N GLU A 230 -18.06 -5.06 10.47
CA GLU A 230 -18.97 -4.39 11.39
C GLU A 230 -18.78 -2.88 11.26
N VAL A 231 -19.85 -2.16 10.91
CA VAL A 231 -19.87 -0.69 10.90
C VAL A 231 -20.63 -0.21 12.13
N ARG A 232 -19.91 0.41 13.08
CA ARG A 232 -20.48 1.03 14.27
C ARG A 232 -20.56 2.55 14.09
N ILE A 233 -21.76 3.10 14.27
CA ILE A 233 -22.07 4.52 14.10
C ILE A 233 -22.31 5.12 15.47
N PHE A 234 -21.52 6.12 15.84
CA PHE A 234 -21.60 6.80 17.13
C PHE A 234 -22.10 8.23 16.95
N ASP A 235 -22.86 8.74 17.93
CA ASP A 235 -23.20 10.17 17.97
C ASP A 235 -22.04 11.03 18.50
N SER A 236 -22.21 12.36 18.50
CA SER A 236 -21.20 13.31 18.97
C SER A 236 -20.85 13.19 20.46
N LYS A 237 -21.66 12.46 21.24
CA LYS A 237 -21.42 12.17 22.67
C LYS A 237 -20.77 10.80 22.86
N GLY A 238 -20.45 10.08 21.79
CA GLY A 238 -19.85 8.74 21.82
C GLY A 238 -20.83 7.60 22.07
N ASN A 239 -22.14 7.84 22.02
CA ASN A 239 -23.12 6.78 22.17
C ASN A 239 -23.31 6.03 20.85
N LEU A 240 -23.32 4.70 20.90
CA LEU A 240 -23.59 3.86 19.72
C LEU A 240 -25.05 4.07 19.27
N LYS A 241 -25.25 4.58 18.05
CA LYS A 241 -26.56 4.79 17.42
C LYS A 241 -26.99 3.61 16.56
N LYS A 242 -26.05 2.97 15.87
CA LYS A 242 -26.35 1.88 14.93
C LYS A 242 -25.13 0.97 14.76
N SER A 243 -25.37 -0.34 14.64
CA SER A 243 -24.37 -1.30 14.17
C SER A 243 -24.92 -2.04 12.96
N LEU A 244 -24.11 -2.17 11.92
CA LEU A 244 -24.40 -2.94 10.71
C LEU A 244 -23.37 -4.06 10.60
N ARG A 245 -23.82 -5.30 10.42
CA ARG A 245 -22.96 -6.49 10.30
C ARG A 245 -23.37 -7.31 9.09
N ASN A 246 -22.41 -8.01 8.50
CA ASN A 246 -22.64 -8.97 7.43
C ASN A 246 -22.22 -10.41 7.80
N PHE A 247 -22.18 -10.71 9.10
CA PHE A 247 -21.87 -12.01 9.70
C PHE A 247 -22.79 -12.29 10.89
#